data_AF-A0AAV5HH17-F1
#
_entry.id   AF-A0AAV5HH17-F1
#
_cell.length_a   1.000
_cell.length_b   1.000
_cell.length_c   1.000
_cell.angle_alpha   90.00
_cell.angle_beta   90.00
_cell.angle_gamma   90.00
#
_symmetry.space_group_name_H-M   'P 1'
#
loop_
_entity.id
_entity.type
_entity.pdbx_description
1 polymer ?
#
loop_
_entity_poly.entity_id
_entity_poly.type
_entity_poly.pdbx_seq_one_letter_code
_entity_poly.pdbx_strand_id
1 'polypeptide(L)'
;MDRDAEGLKLTRDQFIEFFLIHNETTGDYETKHMPCNFLKEDGTCMLGENRPDNCREYPYTDHPYRLESLYSVLEAVEVCPVAYEIWERLKKIYRFRTGRNN
;
A
#
# COMPACT_ATOMS: atom_id res chain seq x y z
N MET A 1 8.46 14.25 -3.31
CA MET A 1 8.45 14.98 -2.02
C MET A 1 8.00 16.41 -2.19
N ASP A 2 8.73 17.28 -2.91
CA ASP A 2 8.35 18.70 -3.00
C ASP A 2 6.97 18.90 -3.64
N ARG A 3 6.69 18.19 -4.74
CA ARG A 3 5.36 18.14 -5.38
C ARG A 3 4.26 17.59 -4.45
N ASP A 4 4.59 16.63 -3.61
CA ASP A 4 3.63 15.97 -2.72
C ASP A 4 3.27 16.91 -1.55
N ALA A 5 4.28 17.58 -0.99
CA ALA A 5 4.14 18.61 0.03
C ALA A 5 3.34 19.81 -0.49
N GLU A 6 3.63 20.27 -1.71
CA GLU A 6 2.89 21.35 -2.37
C GLU A 6 1.41 21.00 -2.55
N GLY A 7 1.11 19.76 -2.97
CA GLY A 7 -0.26 19.26 -3.09
C GLY A 7 -1.07 19.31 -1.79
N LEU A 8 -0.38 19.22 -0.64
CA LEU A 8 -0.98 19.34 0.70
C LEU A 8 -0.81 20.72 1.33
N LYS A 9 -0.22 21.69 0.61
CA LYS A 9 0.10 23.05 1.10
C LYS A 9 1.00 23.04 2.35
N LEU A 10 1.97 22.13 2.39
CA LEU A 10 2.96 22.01 3.45
C LEU A 10 4.35 22.35 2.93
N THR A 11 5.24 22.76 3.83
CA THR A 11 6.67 22.76 3.49
C THR A 11 7.18 21.32 3.39
N ARG A 12 8.32 21.14 2.69
CA ARG A 12 8.99 19.83 2.60
C ARG A 12 9.27 19.24 3.99
N ASP A 13 9.78 20.07 4.90
CA ASP A 13 10.14 19.63 6.25
C ASP A 13 8.91 19.20 7.05
N GLN A 14 7.81 19.96 6.96
CA GLN A 14 6.54 19.58 7.59
C GLN A 14 5.96 18.29 7.00
N PHE A 15 6.05 18.11 5.69
CA PHE A 15 5.59 16.88 5.04
C PHE A 15 6.37 15.65 5.52
N ILE A 16 7.69 15.77 5.62
CA ILE A 16 8.54 14.71 6.17
C ILE A 16 8.19 14.47 7.64
N GLU A 17 8.14 15.53 8.44
CA GLU A 17 7.83 15.45 9.87
C GLU A 17 6.47 14.81 10.15
N PHE A 18 5.44 15.10 9.35
CA PHE A 18 4.10 14.56 9.61
C PHE A 18 3.92 13.15 9.04
N PHE A 19 4.48 12.86 7.88
CA PHE A 19 4.08 11.67 7.12
C PHE A 19 5.17 10.64 6.90
N LEU A 20 6.45 11.02 6.93
CA LEU A 20 7.53 10.15 6.46
C LEU A 20 8.55 9.79 7.55
N ILE A 21 9.11 8.59 7.45
CA ILE A 21 10.24 8.11 8.24
C ILE A 21 11.36 7.69 7.29
N HIS A 22 12.60 8.01 7.63
CA HIS A 22 13.76 7.57 6.88
C HIS A 22 14.04 6.09 7.19
N ASN A 23 14.08 5.25 6.16
CA ASN A 23 14.47 3.86 6.26
C ASN A 23 16.00 3.76 6.09
N GLU A 24 16.71 3.43 7.15
CA GLU A 24 18.17 3.32 7.15
C GLU A 24 18.71 2.16 6.30
N THR A 25 17.89 1.13 6.04
CA THR A 25 18.28 -0.04 5.26
C THR A 25 18.21 0.24 3.76
N THR A 26 17.16 0.92 3.31
CA THR A 26 16.98 1.26 1.89
C THR A 26 17.59 2.61 1.53
N GLY A 27 17.71 3.53 2.50
CA GLY A 27 18.06 4.93 2.29
C GLY A 27 16.89 5.79 1.80
N ASP A 28 15.70 5.21 1.66
CA ASP A 28 14.50 5.89 1.18
C ASP A 28 13.62 6.40 2.33
N TYR A 29 12.61 7.21 2.00
CA TYR A 29 11.57 7.60 2.94
C TYR A 29 10.30 6.79 2.75
N GLU A 30 9.75 6.30 3.86
CA GLU A 30 8.52 5.51 3.90
C GLU A 30 7.44 6.22 4.72
N THR A 31 6.17 5.84 4.53
CA THR A 31 5.08 6.40 5.35
C THR A 31 5.15 5.92 6.79
N LYS A 32 5.01 6.82 7.77
CA LYS A 32 5.08 6.49 9.21
C LYS A 32 4.07 5.45 9.68
N HIS A 33 2.90 5.35 9.05
CA HIS A 33 1.82 4.48 9.49
C HIS A 33 1.31 3.58 8.35
N MET A 34 0.81 2.42 8.75
CA MET A 34 0.06 1.49 7.91
C MET A 34 -1.32 1.22 8.51
N PRO A 35 -2.42 1.36 7.74
CA PRO A 35 -2.47 1.77 6.33
C PRO A 35 -1.93 3.19 6.11
N CYS A 36 -1.43 3.45 4.90
CA CYS A 36 -0.77 4.71 4.52
C CYS A 36 -1.58 5.94 4.95
N ASN A 37 -0.91 6.93 5.55
CA ASN A 37 -1.52 8.19 6.02
C ASN A 37 -2.30 8.95 4.94
N PHE A 38 -1.97 8.73 3.67
CA PHE A 38 -2.61 9.40 2.54
C PHE A 38 -3.88 8.67 2.05
N LEU A 39 -4.13 7.44 2.49
CA LEU A 39 -5.30 6.65 2.12
C LEU A 39 -6.53 7.09 2.92
N LYS A 40 -7.60 7.47 2.23
CA LYS A 40 -8.89 7.84 2.82
C LYS A 40 -9.81 6.63 2.96
N GLU A 41 -10.86 6.77 3.76
CA GLU A 41 -11.84 5.70 4.02
C GLU A 41 -12.59 5.24 2.76
N ASP A 42 -12.76 6.12 1.77
CA ASP A 42 -13.39 5.81 0.49
C ASP A 42 -12.43 5.11 -0.51
N GLY A 43 -11.19 4.84 -0.09
CA GLY A 43 -10.16 4.21 -0.91
C GLY A 43 -9.40 5.18 -1.82
N THR A 44 -9.69 6.48 -1.77
CA THR A 44 -8.96 7.49 -2.53
C THR A 44 -7.69 7.94 -1.80
N CYS A 45 -6.72 8.50 -2.53
CA CYS A 45 -5.49 9.04 -1.96
C CYS A 45 -5.57 10.58 -1.88
N MET A 46 -5.25 11.17 -0.74
CA MET A 46 -5.26 12.64 -0.57
C MET A 46 -4.22 13.37 -1.42
N LEU A 47 -3.19 12.67 -1.91
CA LEU A 47 -2.22 13.24 -2.86
C LEU A 47 -2.81 13.38 -4.28
N GLY A 48 -3.94 12.74 -4.59
CA GLY A 48 -4.61 12.87 -5.87
C GLY A 48 -3.70 12.56 -7.06
N GLU A 49 -3.60 13.49 -8.02
CA GLU A 49 -2.72 13.37 -9.19
C GLU A 49 -1.24 13.51 -8.84
N ASN A 50 -0.88 14.07 -7.68
CA ASN A 50 0.52 14.23 -7.30
C ASN A 50 1.17 12.94 -6.81
N ARG A 51 0.39 11.86 -6.66
CA ARG A 51 0.88 10.53 -6.26
C ARG A 51 2.21 10.19 -6.96
N PRO A 52 3.26 9.84 -6.20
CA PRO A 52 4.50 9.30 -6.76
C PRO A 52 4.25 8.03 -7.60
N ASP A 53 5.11 7.77 -8.58
CA ASP A 53 4.90 6.67 -9.53
C ASP A 53 4.89 5.30 -8.85
N ASN A 54 5.77 5.08 -7.86
CA ASN A 54 5.74 3.88 -7.02
C ASN A 54 4.39 3.67 -6.31
N CYS A 55 3.73 4.75 -5.85
CA CYS A 55 2.40 4.68 -5.25
C CYS A 55 1.29 4.46 -6.29
N ARG A 56 1.45 4.95 -7.52
CA ARG A 56 0.48 4.73 -8.62
C ARG A 56 0.53 3.31 -9.12
N GLU A 57 1.73 2.76 -9.22
CA GLU A 57 1.94 1.41 -9.68
C GLU A 57 1.57 0.41 -8.59
N TYR A 58 1.72 0.71 -7.29
CA TYR A 58 1.38 -0.20 -6.19
C TYR A 58 -0.05 -0.80 -6.29
N PRO A 59 -0.23 -2.13 -6.16
CA PRO A 59 0.76 -3.14 -5.78
C PRO A 59 1.46 -3.80 -6.99
N TYR A 60 1.77 -3.01 -8.01
CA TYR A 60 2.46 -3.30 -9.28
C TYR A 60 1.90 -4.50 -10.03
N THR A 61 0.58 -4.61 -10.08
CA THR A 61 -0.18 -5.71 -10.70
C THR A 61 0.04 -5.87 -12.19
N ASP A 62 0.50 -4.80 -12.84
CA ASP A 62 0.80 -4.73 -14.28
C ASP A 62 2.29 -4.94 -14.61
N HIS A 63 3.14 -5.22 -13.63
CA HIS A 63 4.54 -5.49 -13.87
C HIS A 63 4.73 -6.89 -14.51
N PRO A 64 5.63 -7.06 -15.50
CA PRO A 64 5.75 -8.30 -16.30
C PRO A 64 5.90 -9.59 -15.49
N TYR A 65 6.48 -9.49 -14.29
CA TYR A 65 6.74 -10.63 -13.41
C TYR A 65 5.89 -10.66 -12.12
N ARG A 66 4.91 -9.75 -11.99
CA ARG A 66 4.09 -9.67 -10.77
C ARG A 66 3.20 -10.90 -10.62
N LEU A 67 2.69 -11.43 -11.73
CA LEU A 67 1.83 -12.61 -11.69
C LEU A 67 2.55 -13.82 -11.07
N GLU A 68 3.82 -14.08 -11.40
CA GLU A 68 4.57 -15.19 -10.78
C GLU A 68 4.76 -14.99 -9.27
N SER A 69 4.99 -13.75 -8.82
CA SER A 69 5.09 -13.45 -7.38
C SER A 69 3.77 -13.69 -6.63
N LEU A 70 2.62 -13.43 -7.28
CA LEU A 70 1.30 -13.66 -6.71
C LEU A 70 0.92 -15.14 -6.72
N TYR A 71 1.33 -15.90 -7.75
CA TYR A 71 1.14 -17.34 -7.80
C TYR A 71 1.82 -18.06 -6.66
N SER A 72 3.04 -17.63 -6.26
CA SER A 72 3.72 -18.25 -5.09
C SER A 72 2.92 -18.12 -3.79
N VAL A 73 2.15 -17.05 -3.60
CA VAL A 73 1.25 -16.90 -2.45
C VAL A 73 0.07 -17.87 -2.56
N LEU A 74 -0.49 -18.07 -3.76
CA LEU A 74 -1.57 -19.05 -3.97
C LEU A 74 -1.08 -20.49 -3.75
N GLU A 75 0.11 -20.83 -4.25
CA GLU A 75 0.77 -22.12 -4.00
C GLU A 75 1.00 -22.36 -2.50
N ALA A 76 1.48 -21.34 -1.79
CA ALA A 76 1.69 -21.41 -0.34
C ALA A 76 0.37 -21.60 0.42
N VAL A 77 -0.69 -20.90 0.02
CA VAL A 77 -2.03 -21.00 0.63
C VAL A 77 -2.67 -22.36 0.36
N GLU A 78 -2.42 -22.98 -0.79
CA GLU A 78 -2.93 -24.32 -1.13
C GLU A 78 -2.32 -25.42 -0.25
N VAL A 79 -1.02 -25.31 0.06
CA VAL A 79 -0.28 -26.36 0.77
C VAL A 79 -0.24 -26.14 2.29
N CYS A 80 -0.15 -24.88 2.75
CA CYS A 80 0.10 -24.56 4.15
C CYS A 80 -1.15 -23.98 4.85
N PRO A 81 -1.70 -24.66 5.88
CA PRO A 81 -2.87 -24.16 6.61
C PRO A 81 -2.61 -22.84 7.35
N VAL A 82 -1.36 -22.55 7.73
CA VAL A 82 -0.97 -21.26 8.34
C VAL A 82 -1.06 -20.13 7.32
N ALA A 83 -0.58 -20.35 6.10
CA ALA A 83 -0.66 -19.36 5.03
C ALA A 83 -2.13 -19.08 4.66
N TYR A 84 -2.96 -20.12 4.59
CA TYR A 84 -4.41 -19.99 4.39
C TYR A 84 -5.08 -19.14 5.47
N GLU A 85 -4.81 -19.42 6.75
CA GLU A 85 -5.40 -18.65 7.85
C GLU A 85 -4.95 -17.18 7.85
N ILE A 86 -3.68 -16.91 7.51
CA ILE A 86 -3.19 -15.54 7.31
C ILE A 86 -4.01 -14.86 6.20
N TRP A 87 -4.18 -15.53 5.06
CA TRP A 87 -4.95 -15.01 3.93
C TRP A 87 -6.42 -14.71 4.28
N GLU A 88 -7.10 -15.60 5.01
CA GLU A 88 -8.47 -15.39 5.48
C GLU A 88 -8.60 -14.21 6.46
N ARG A 89 -7.58 -13.99 7.32
CA ARG A 89 -7.55 -12.81 8.21
C ARG A 89 -7.34 -11.52 7.42
N LEU A 90 -6.46 -11.53 6.42
CA LEU A 90 -6.21 -10.36 5.57
C LEU A 90 -7.51 -9.94 4.85
N LYS A 91 -8.31 -10.90 4.35
CA LYS A 91 -9.64 -10.60 3.76
C LYS A 91 -10.53 -9.80 4.71
N LYS A 92 -10.54 -10.14 6.01
CA LYS A 92 -11.33 -9.45 7.03
C LYS A 92 -10.76 -8.06 7.35
N ILE A 93 -9.44 -7.97 7.57
CA ILE A 93 -8.74 -6.72 7.92
C ILE A 93 -8.93 -5.66 6.83
N TYR A 94 -8.71 -6.06 5.58
CA TYR A 94 -8.83 -5.16 4.43
C TYR A 94 -10.24 -5.10 3.85
N ARG A 95 -11.23 -5.72 4.52
CA ARG A 95 -12.65 -5.70 4.16
C ARG A 95 -12.87 -6.05 2.68
N PHE A 96 -12.25 -7.13 2.22
CA PHE A 96 -12.45 -7.63 0.86
C PHE A 96 -13.94 -7.84 0.63
N ARG A 97 -14.46 -7.40 -0.53
CA ARG A 97 -15.86 -7.62 -0.89
C ARG A 97 -16.07 -9.12 -1.06
N THR A 98 -16.64 -9.78 -0.05
CA THR A 98 -17.13 -11.13 -0.17
C THR A 98 -18.44 -11.07 -0.96
N GLY A 99 -18.42 -11.57 -2.19
CA GLY A 99 -19.62 -11.67 -3.02
C GLY A 99 -20.61 -12.67 -2.41
N ARG A 100 -21.43 -12.21 -1.47
CA ARG A 100 -22.68 -12.82 -1.03
C ARG A 100 -23.64 -11.72 -0.59
N ASN A 101 -24.13 -10.97 -1.57
CA ASN A 101 -25.49 -10.47 -1.49
C ASN A 101 -26.39 -11.59 -2.01
N ASN A 102 -26.99 -12.34 -1.09
CA ASN A 102 -28.30 -12.94 -1.30
C ASN A 102 -29.20 -12.45 -0.19
#